data_AF-A0A0N9HY42-F1
#
_entry.id   AF-A0A0N9HY42-F1
#
_cell.length_a   1.000
_cell.length_b   1.000
_cell.length_c   1.000
_cell.angle_alpha   90.00
_cell.angle_beta   90.00
_cell.angle_gamma   90.00
#
_symmetry.space_group_name_H-M   'P 1'
#
loop_
_entity.id
_entity.type
_entity.pdbx_description
1 polymer ?
#
loop_
_entity_poly.entity_id
_entity_poly.type
_entity_poly.pdbx_seq_one_letter_code
_entity_poly.pdbx_strand_id
1 'polypeptide(L)'
;MDAVTADPTPEEQDAPRSVATAIWTPELAGRWTMNNDLADVPSTATDSILRCSEAFSLVPKPPGFVRRAGIPGEVRAKSRRLLPHRARHWTYRVCVVNTARNYRTAIERASEGV
;
A
#
# COMPACT_ATOMS: atom_id res chain seq x y z
N MET A 1 10.78 28.86 17.28
CA MET A 1 9.46 29.22 16.72
C MET A 1 8.90 27.92 16.18
N ASP A 2 8.41 27.07 17.09
CA ASP A 2 7.85 25.78 16.75
C ASP A 2 6.50 26.01 16.11
N ALA A 3 6.41 25.76 14.81
CA ALA A 3 5.16 25.75 14.11
C ALA A 3 4.34 24.60 14.70
N VAL A 4 3.32 24.93 15.50
CA VAL A 4 2.20 24.02 15.70
C VAL A 4 1.55 23.89 14.33
N THR A 5 1.99 22.90 13.56
CA THR A 5 1.28 22.46 12.35
C THR A 5 -0.07 21.95 12.84
N ALA A 6 -1.09 22.80 12.71
CA ALA A 6 -2.46 22.43 13.01
C ALA A 6 -2.78 21.13 12.28
N ASP A 7 -3.48 20.21 12.96
CA ASP A 7 -3.90 18.97 12.31
C ASP A 7 -4.69 19.30 11.03
N PRO A 8 -4.45 18.54 9.94
CA PRO A 8 -5.10 18.81 8.66
C PRO A 8 -6.61 18.69 8.84
N THR A 9 -7.39 19.47 8.10
CA THR A 9 -8.85 19.39 8.18
C THR A 9 -9.32 17.97 7.82
N PRO A 10 -10.52 17.53 8.26
CA PRO A 10 -11.03 16.20 7.93
C PRO A 10 -11.04 15.90 6.42
N GLU A 11 -11.26 16.92 5.59
CA GLU A 11 -11.23 16.86 4.14
C GLU A 11 -9.81 16.66 3.57
N GLU A 12 -8.80 17.32 4.14
CA GLU A 12 -7.38 17.13 3.79
C GLU A 12 -6.85 15.76 4.22
N GLN A 13 -7.46 15.16 5.26
CA GLN A 13 -7.11 13.82 5.75
C GLN A 13 -7.73 12.67 4.94
N ASP A 14 -8.76 12.93 4.12
CA ASP A 14 -9.48 11.87 3.41
C ASP A 14 -8.65 11.20 2.31
N ALA A 15 -7.81 11.96 1.62
CA ALA A 15 -6.91 11.40 0.61
C ALA A 15 -5.82 10.50 1.24
N PRO A 16 -5.05 10.94 2.26
CA PRO A 16 -4.13 10.08 3.00
C PRO A 16 -4.80 8.83 3.59
N ARG A 17 -6.00 8.99 4.14
CA ARG A 17 -6.80 7.88 4.70
C ARG A 17 -7.20 6.87 3.63
N SER A 18 -7.65 7.33 2.47
CA SER A 18 -7.97 6.48 1.32
C SER A 18 -6.75 5.67 0.86
N VAL A 19 -5.57 6.30 0.76
CA VAL A 19 -4.33 5.61 0.40
C VAL A 19 -3.89 4.62 1.49
N ALA A 20 -3.93 5.02 2.76
CA ALA A 20 -3.56 4.17 3.89
C ALA A 20 -4.43 2.90 3.97
N THR A 21 -5.75 3.05 3.78
CA THR A 21 -6.68 1.90 3.76
C THR A 21 -6.45 0.96 2.58
N ALA A 22 -5.92 1.47 1.46
CA ALA A 22 -5.54 0.66 0.31
C ALA A 22 -4.24 -0.15 0.53
N ILE A 23 -3.35 0.30 1.41
CA ILE A 23 -2.06 -0.36 1.70
C ILE A 23 -2.16 -1.33 2.90
N TRP A 24 -2.85 -0.94 3.99
CA TRP A 24 -2.85 -1.67 5.27
C TRP A 24 -4.17 -2.33 5.69
N THR A 25 -5.22 -2.25 4.85
CA THR A 25 -6.62 -2.58 5.15
C THR A 25 -7.35 -1.51 5.98
N PRO A 26 -8.69 -1.39 5.83
CA PRO A 26 -9.48 -0.43 6.59
C PRO A 26 -9.47 -0.67 8.10
N GLU A 27 -9.52 -1.92 8.56
CA GLU A 27 -9.56 -2.22 10.00
C GLU A 27 -8.29 -1.77 10.73
N LEU A 28 -7.17 -1.83 10.02
CA LEU A 28 -5.87 -1.50 10.55
C LEU A 28 -5.62 0.01 10.48
N ALA A 29 -5.97 0.63 9.35
CA ALA A 29 -5.87 2.06 9.16
C ALA A 29 -6.79 2.86 10.10
N GLY A 30 -7.96 2.30 10.45
CA GLY A 30 -8.90 2.91 11.39
C GLY A 30 -8.40 2.99 12.84
N ARG A 31 -7.23 2.40 13.17
CA ARG A 31 -6.61 2.49 14.49
C ARG A 31 -5.66 3.66 14.64
N TRP A 32 -5.35 4.36 13.55
CA TRP A 32 -4.37 5.42 13.54
C TRP A 32 -5.01 6.80 13.61
N THR A 33 -4.37 7.69 14.36
CA THR A 33 -4.67 9.12 14.32
C THR A 33 -4.10 9.71 13.03
N MET A 34 -4.95 10.34 12.23
CA MET A 34 -4.51 11.06 11.03
C MET A 34 -4.05 12.45 11.44
N ASN A 35 -2.76 12.58 11.70
CA ASN A 35 -2.07 13.84 11.98
C ASN A 35 -1.15 14.20 10.79
N ASN A 36 -0.43 15.31 10.91
CA ASN A 36 0.51 15.75 9.86
C ASN A 36 1.64 14.74 9.61
N ASP A 37 2.21 14.15 10.67
CA ASP A 37 3.32 13.20 10.54
C ASP A 37 2.90 11.93 9.78
N LEU A 38 1.66 11.46 10.01
CA LEU A 38 1.12 10.30 9.32
C LEU A 38 0.86 10.61 7.85
N ALA A 39 0.43 11.81 7.48
CA ALA A 39 0.04 12.15 6.11
C ALA A 39 1.17 11.90 5.07
N ASP A 40 2.43 11.98 5.48
CA ASP A 40 3.60 11.76 4.61
C ASP A 40 3.94 10.28 4.38
N VAL A 41 3.56 9.41 5.32
CA VAL A 41 3.93 7.98 5.27
C VAL A 41 3.23 7.24 4.12
N PRO A 42 1.92 7.40 3.85
CA PRO A 42 1.24 6.80 2.71
C PRO A 42 1.84 7.20 1.35
N SER A 43 2.25 8.46 1.21
CA SER A 43 2.89 8.98 -0.02
C SER A 43 4.24 8.29 -0.25
N THR A 44 5.09 8.25 0.77
CA THR A 44 6.40 7.58 0.71
C THR A 44 6.25 6.07 0.43
N ALA A 45 5.29 5.42 1.10
CA ALA A 45 4.98 4.02 0.87
C ALA A 45 4.51 3.76 -0.58
N THR A 46 3.69 4.67 -1.13
CA THR A 46 3.22 4.59 -2.53
C THR A 46 4.38 4.65 -3.51
N ASP A 47 5.32 5.58 -3.33
CA ASP A 47 6.52 5.65 -4.17
C ASP A 47 7.38 4.38 -4.09
N SER A 48 7.52 3.81 -2.89
CA SER A 48 8.22 2.54 -2.71
C SER A 48 7.54 1.38 -3.45
N ILE A 49 6.20 1.35 -3.49
CA ILE A 49 5.42 0.35 -4.24
C ILE A 49 5.66 0.50 -5.74
N LEU A 50 5.66 1.73 -6.26
CA LEU A 50 5.90 2.01 -7.67
C LEU A 50 7.31 1.58 -8.08
N ARG A 51 8.34 1.97 -7.32
CA ARG A 51 9.74 1.56 -7.56
C ARG A 51 9.92 0.05 -7.51
N CYS A 52 9.30 -0.63 -6.53
CA CYS A 52 9.33 -2.09 -6.46
C CYS A 52 8.68 -2.73 -7.70
N SER A 53 7.54 -2.18 -8.14
CA SER A 53 6.79 -2.72 -9.28
C SER A 53 7.55 -2.54 -10.60
N GLU A 54 8.22 -1.41 -10.78
CA GLU A 54 9.10 -1.13 -11.92
C GLU A 54 10.33 -2.05 -11.90
N ALA A 55 11.05 -2.11 -10.79
CA ALA A 55 12.26 -2.91 -10.66
C ALA A 55 12.01 -4.41 -10.89
N PHE A 56 10.88 -4.94 -10.43
CA PHE A 56 10.53 -6.35 -10.62
C PHE A 56 10.39 -6.72 -12.11
N SER A 57 10.04 -5.77 -12.98
CA SER A 57 9.97 -6.01 -14.42
C SER A 57 11.35 -6.30 -15.04
N LEU A 58 12.40 -5.76 -14.43
CA LEU A 58 13.79 -5.85 -14.87
C LEU A 58 14.52 -7.09 -14.33
N VAL A 59 13.94 -7.82 -13.37
CA VAL A 59 14.58 -8.99 -12.75
C VAL A 59 14.50 -10.22 -13.69
N PRO A 60 15.65 -10.85 -14.02
CA PRO A 60 15.68 -12.13 -14.74
C PRO A 60 14.94 -13.21 -13.95
N LYS A 61 14.07 -13.96 -14.63
CA LYS A 61 13.24 -14.98 -13.97
C LYS A 61 13.98 -16.31 -13.99
N PRO A 62 14.03 -17.05 -12.87
CA PRO A 62 14.70 -18.34 -12.85
C PRO A 62 14.02 -19.33 -13.81
N PRO A 63 14.78 -20.29 -14.37
CA PRO A 63 14.23 -21.37 -15.19
C PRO A 63 13.10 -22.09 -14.45
N GLY A 64 11.96 -22.30 -15.10
CA GLY A 64 10.79 -22.92 -14.46
C GLY A 64 9.92 -21.96 -13.65
N PHE A 65 10.17 -20.64 -13.66
CA PHE A 65 9.27 -19.66 -13.08
C PHE A 65 7.91 -19.64 -13.80
N VAL A 66 6.96 -20.41 -13.28
CA VAL A 66 5.55 -20.34 -13.66
C VAL A 66 4.82 -19.37 -12.74
N ARG A 67 4.38 -18.24 -13.31
CA ARG A 67 3.74 -17.11 -12.64
C ARG A 67 2.42 -17.44 -11.89
N ARG A 68 2.01 -18.72 -11.77
CA ARG A 68 0.68 -19.16 -11.30
C ARG A 68 0.46 -20.69 -11.20
N ALA A 69 1.41 -21.49 -10.73
CA ALA A 69 1.15 -22.93 -10.57
C ALA A 69 0.29 -23.18 -9.30
N GLY A 70 -1.04 -23.24 -9.44
CA GLY A 70 -1.90 -23.72 -8.35
C GLY A 70 -3.38 -23.30 -8.30
N ILE A 71 -3.90 -22.43 -9.18
CA ILE A 71 -5.33 -22.01 -9.11
C ILE A 71 -6.11 -22.48 -10.35
N PRO A 72 -7.18 -23.30 -10.18
CA PRO A 72 -8.06 -23.75 -11.26
C PRO A 72 -8.67 -22.61 -12.09
N GLY A 73 -8.91 -22.87 -13.38
CA GLY A 73 -9.34 -21.89 -14.38
C GLY A 73 -10.68 -21.19 -14.10
N GLU A 74 -11.55 -21.79 -13.29
CA GLU A 74 -12.88 -21.26 -12.98
C GLU A 74 -12.83 -20.13 -11.93
N VAL A 75 -12.01 -20.31 -10.89
CA VAL A 75 -11.73 -19.28 -9.86
C VAL A 75 -11.11 -18.04 -10.51
N ARG A 76 -10.26 -18.24 -11.53
CA ARG A 76 -9.61 -17.19 -12.32
C ARG A 76 -10.61 -16.26 -13.03
N ALA A 77 -11.76 -16.75 -13.48
CA ALA A 77 -12.75 -15.94 -14.19
C ALA A 77 -13.57 -15.08 -13.22
N LYS A 78 -13.91 -15.63 -12.04
CA LYS A 78 -14.67 -14.95 -11.00
C LYS A 78 -13.89 -13.80 -10.36
N SER A 79 -12.60 -14.01 -10.05
CA SER A 79 -11.75 -12.96 -9.45
C SER A 79 -11.42 -11.80 -10.40
N ARG A 80 -11.46 -12.01 -11.72
CA ARG A 80 -11.21 -10.96 -12.72
C ARG A 80 -12.34 -9.94 -12.83
N ARG A 81 -13.59 -10.32 -12.53
CA ARG A 81 -14.73 -9.40 -12.60
C ARG A 81 -14.81 -8.45 -11.41
N LEU A 82 -14.19 -8.82 -10.28
CA LEU A 82 -14.35 -8.13 -9.00
C LEU A 82 -13.22 -7.14 -8.66
N LEU A 83 -12.18 -7.01 -9.50
CA LEU A 83 -10.99 -6.22 -9.15
C LEU A 83 -10.65 -5.14 -10.20
N PRO A 84 -10.37 -3.89 -9.77
CA PRO A 84 -9.90 -2.81 -10.64
C PRO A 84 -8.55 -3.19 -11.28
N HIS A 85 -8.28 -2.67 -12.50
CA HIS A 85 -7.19 -3.14 -13.37
C HIS A 85 -5.79 -3.14 -12.72
N ARG A 86 -5.45 -2.17 -11.85
CA ARG A 86 -4.15 -2.11 -11.16
C ARG A 86 -3.99 -3.21 -10.09
N ALA A 87 -5.08 -3.65 -9.46
CA ALA A 87 -5.10 -4.74 -8.49
C ALA A 87 -4.94 -6.15 -9.11
N ARG A 88 -4.83 -6.24 -10.45
CA ARG A 88 -4.69 -7.51 -11.18
C ARG A 88 -3.25 -7.98 -11.36
N HIS A 89 -2.26 -7.12 -11.09
CA HIS A 89 -0.85 -7.48 -11.26
C HIS A 89 -0.27 -8.04 -9.96
N TRP A 90 0.06 -9.33 -9.94
CA TRP A 90 0.62 -10.02 -8.76
C TRP A 90 1.84 -9.31 -8.19
N THR A 91 2.75 -8.85 -9.05
CA THR A 91 3.93 -8.08 -8.66
C THR A 91 3.55 -6.84 -7.86
N TYR A 92 2.56 -6.08 -8.33
CA TYR A 92 2.08 -4.90 -7.62
C TYR A 92 1.56 -5.28 -6.23
N ARG A 93 0.80 -6.37 -6.13
CA ARG A 93 0.30 -6.89 -4.84
C ARG A 93 1.42 -7.32 -3.90
N VAL A 94 2.46 -7.99 -4.40
CA VAL A 94 3.63 -8.36 -3.59
C VAL A 94 4.36 -7.13 -3.09
N CYS A 95 4.55 -6.13 -3.95
CA CYS A 95 5.13 -4.86 -3.57
C CYS A 95 4.30 -4.14 -2.49
N VAL A 96 2.97 -4.09 -2.64
CA VAL A 96 2.06 -3.55 -1.61
C VAL A 96 2.23 -4.28 -0.27
N VAL A 97 2.20 -5.61 -0.26
CA VAL A 97 2.32 -6.40 0.98
C VAL A 97 3.68 -6.20 1.66
N ASN A 98 4.77 -6.19 0.88
CA ASN A 98 6.11 -5.97 1.44
C ASN A 98 6.27 -4.53 1.95
N THR A 99 5.83 -3.53 1.20
CA THR A 99 5.83 -2.13 1.66
C THR A 99 5.00 -1.99 2.93
N ALA A 100 3.79 -2.53 2.99
CA ALA A 100 2.93 -2.45 4.18
C ALA A 100 3.62 -3.03 5.43
N ARG A 101 4.37 -4.13 5.27
CA ARG A 101 5.17 -4.70 6.37
C ARG A 101 6.35 -3.80 6.75
N ASN A 102 7.11 -3.33 5.77
CA ASN A 102 8.33 -2.53 6.01
C ASN A 102 8.04 -1.16 6.62
N TYR A 103 6.92 -0.55 6.27
CA TYR A 103 6.51 0.77 6.77
C TYR A 103 5.63 0.68 8.02
N ARG A 104 5.34 -0.52 8.55
CA ARG A 104 4.44 -0.73 9.68
C ARG A 104 4.82 0.09 10.91
N THR A 105 6.08 0.01 11.32
CA THR A 105 6.59 0.73 12.49
C THR A 105 6.67 2.24 12.26
N ALA A 106 6.88 2.68 11.01
CA ALA A 106 6.93 4.09 10.66
C ALA A 106 5.54 4.73 10.77
N ILE A 107 4.51 4.08 10.21
CA ILE A 107 3.15 4.59 10.28
C ILE A 107 2.55 4.51 11.69
N GLU A 108 2.94 3.51 12.50
CA GLU A 108 2.54 3.44 13.91
C GLU A 108 3.14 4.60 14.72
N ARG A 109 4.44 4.89 14.58
CA ARG A 109 5.06 6.06 15.24
C ARG A 109 4.50 7.39 14.75
N ALA A 110 4.33 7.53 13.44
CA ALA A 110 3.71 8.72 12.87
C ALA A 110 2.28 8.91 13.39
N SER A 111 1.51 7.83 13.58
CA SER A 111 0.16 7.90 14.19
C SER A 111 0.15 8.35 15.65
N GLU A 112 1.28 8.20 16.35
CA GLU A 112 1.50 8.69 17.71
C GLU A 112 2.03 10.13 17.74
N GLY A 113 2.40 10.69 16.57
CA GLY A 113 2.99 12.03 16.42
C GLY A 113 4.49 12.06 16.70
N VAL A 114 5.21 10.97 16.36
CA VAL A 114 6.65 10.76 16.65
C VAL A 114 7.41 10.27 15.42
#